data_AF-A0A6B2CHM6-F1
#
_entry.id   AF-A0A6B2CHM6-F1
#
_cell.length_a   1.000
_cell.length_b   1.000
_cell.length_c   1.000
_cell.angle_alpha   90.00
_cell.angle_beta   90.00
_cell.angle_gamma   90.00
#
_symmetry.space_group_name_H-M   'P 1'
#
loop_
_entity.id
_entity.type
_entity.pdbx_description
1 polymer ?
#
loop_
_entity_poly.entity_id
_entity_poly.type
_entity_poly.pdbx_seq_one_letter_code
_entity_poly.pdbx_strand_id
1 'polypeptide(L)'
;MKSLKPPLYLYVKLMQIGLSLKSVALLGLSVLRRFMGVLSGDEFKVRVIDLGLGFSEVGRFRRPMLKALPQGTVIRLRNSDECRGALAVGLLSELGYGSLYRVALS
;
A
#
# COMPACT_ATOMS: atom_id res chain seq x y z
N MET A 1 -18.57 -25.56 4.62
CA MET A 1 -18.18 -24.32 3.91
C MET A 1 -17.08 -23.64 4.71
N LYS A 2 -15.83 -23.62 4.25
CA LYS A 2 -14.73 -22.94 4.95
C LYS A 2 -14.93 -21.43 4.81
N SER A 3 -15.23 -20.76 5.92
CA SER A 3 -15.21 -19.30 6.02
C SER A 3 -13.76 -18.84 5.80
N LEU A 4 -13.40 -18.55 4.54
CA LEU A 4 -12.11 -17.98 4.19
C LEU A 4 -12.07 -16.56 4.78
N LYS A 5 -11.46 -16.42 5.95
CA LYS A 5 -11.09 -15.12 6.50
C LYS A 5 -10.31 -14.36 5.40
N PRO A 6 -10.76 -13.17 4.98
CA PRO A 6 -10.08 -12.39 3.94
C PRO A 6 -8.61 -12.15 4.29
N PRO A 7 -7.71 -12.19 3.29
CA PRO A 7 -6.28 -12.01 3.49
C PRO A 7 -5.95 -10.64 4.10
N LEU A 8 -4.94 -10.64 4.97
CA LEU A 8 -4.33 -9.44 5.53
C LEU A 8 -3.18 -8.99 4.61
N TYR A 9 -3.00 -7.68 4.46
CA TYR A 9 -1.90 -7.12 3.69
C TYR A 9 -1.12 -6.12 4.53
N LEU A 10 0.20 -6.21 4.46
CA LEU A 10 1.15 -5.27 5.04
C LEU A 10 1.55 -4.27 3.96
N TYR A 11 1.43 -2.98 4.25
CA TYR A 11 1.95 -1.93 3.39
C TYR A 11 3.47 -1.89 3.48
N VAL A 12 4.14 -2.02 2.34
CA VAL A 12 5.61 -1.96 2.24
C VAL A 12 5.97 -0.82 1.29
N LYS A 13 6.94 0.01 1.67
CA LYS A 13 7.50 1.00 0.75
C LYS A 13 8.64 0.32 -0.01
N LEU A 14 8.41 -0.01 -1.28
CA LEU A 14 9.50 -0.42 -2.18
C LEU A 14 9.93 0.81 -2.99
N MET A 15 11.12 1.34 -2.70
CA MET A 15 11.79 2.28 -3.59
C MET A 15 12.68 1.49 -4.56
N GLN A 16 12.29 1.47 -5.83
CA GLN A 16 13.03 1.07 -7.03
C GLN A 16 13.87 -0.23 -6.96
N ILE A 17 13.43 -1.25 -7.70
CA ILE A 17 14.26 -2.10 -8.58
C ILE A 17 13.32 -2.61 -9.69
N GLY A 18 13.79 -2.63 -10.94
CA GLY A 18 13.03 -2.97 -12.14
C GLY A 18 12.25 -4.28 -12.04
N LEU A 19 10.98 -4.18 -11.71
CA LEU A 19 10.00 -5.25 -11.89
C LEU A 19 9.44 -5.13 -13.31
N SER A 20 9.74 -6.14 -14.11
CA SER A 20 9.11 -6.39 -15.41
C SER A 20 7.59 -6.38 -15.24
N LEU A 21 6.99 -5.25 -15.62
CA LEU A 21 5.57 -4.93 -15.49
C LEU A 21 4.76 -5.71 -16.53
N LYS A 22 4.46 -6.97 -16.23
CA LYS A 22 3.33 -7.64 -16.85
C LYS A 22 2.09 -7.40 -15.98
N SER A 23 1.29 -6.42 -16.39
CA SER A 23 -0.10 -6.17 -15.96
C SER A 23 -0.31 -6.15 -14.43
N VAL A 24 0.02 -5.03 -13.79
CA VAL A 24 -0.36 -4.76 -12.39
C VAL A 24 -1.76 -4.16 -12.38
N ALA A 25 -2.73 -4.81 -11.74
CA ALA A 25 -4.04 -4.22 -11.49
C ALA A 25 -3.91 -3.06 -10.49
N LEU A 26 -3.94 -1.84 -11.01
CA LEU A 26 -3.77 -0.60 -10.25
C LEU A 26 -5.13 -0.17 -9.71
N LEU A 27 -5.40 -0.51 -8.46
CA LEU A 27 -6.66 -0.17 -7.83
C LEU A 27 -6.42 0.92 -6.79
N GLY A 28 -7.19 2.00 -6.87
CA GLY A 28 -7.17 3.09 -5.89
C GLY A 28 -7.61 2.63 -4.49
N LEU A 29 -8.03 3.55 -3.62
CA LEU A 29 -8.51 3.17 -2.27
C LEU A 29 -9.84 2.40 -2.26
N SER A 30 -10.52 2.27 -3.41
CA SER A 30 -11.81 1.58 -3.57
C SER A 30 -11.77 0.10 -3.18
N VAL A 31 -10.60 -0.53 -3.26
CA VAL A 31 -10.40 -1.95 -2.90
C VAL A 31 -10.19 -2.19 -1.42
N LEU A 32 -10.11 -1.13 -0.63
CA LEU A 32 -9.86 -1.23 0.79
C LEU A 32 -11.17 -1.52 1.54
N ARG A 33 -11.13 -2.49 2.44
CA ARG A 33 -12.24 -2.84 3.33
C ARG A 33 -12.06 -2.25 4.72
N ARG A 34 -10.84 -2.32 5.27
CA ARG A 34 -10.54 -1.83 6.62
C ARG A 34 -9.09 -1.39 6.76
N PHE A 35 -8.89 -0.25 7.43
CA PHE A 35 -7.59 0.18 7.93
C PHE A 35 -7.41 -0.29 9.36
N MET A 36 -6.27 -0.91 9.67
CA MET A 36 -5.92 -1.26 11.05
C MET A 36 -4.88 -0.29 11.60
N GLY A 37 -3.81 -0.02 10.85
CA GLY A 37 -2.75 0.89 11.27
C GLY A 37 -1.41 0.17 11.40
N VAL A 38 -0.42 0.82 12.01
CA VAL A 38 0.89 0.20 12.29
C VAL A 38 0.81 -0.48 13.65
N LEU A 39 1.35 -1.70 13.76
CA LEU A 39 1.46 -2.38 15.04
C LEU A 39 2.46 -1.62 15.94
N SER A 40 2.02 -1.26 17.14
CA SER A 40 2.79 -0.46 18.10
C SER A 40 2.59 -1.07 19.50
N GLY A 41 3.50 -1.94 19.92
CA GLY A 41 3.24 -2.84 21.05
C GLY A 41 2.21 -3.91 20.65
N ASP A 42 1.16 -4.05 21.44
CA ASP A 42 0.10 -5.04 21.20
C ASP A 42 -1.13 -4.49 20.46
N GLU A 43 -1.10 -3.20 20.08
CA GLU A 43 -2.23 -2.53 19.43
C GLU A 43 -1.87 -1.97 18.04
N PHE A 44 -2.86 -1.97 17.15
CA PHE A 44 -2.76 -1.27 15.87
C PHE A 44 -3.14 0.20 16.05
N LYS A 45 -2.21 1.11 15.70
CA LYS A 45 -2.43 2.55 15.76
C LYS A 45 -2.41 3.16 14.37
N VAL A 46 -3.49 3.87 14.02
CA VAL A 46 -3.55 4.63 12.77
C VAL A 46 -2.58 5.80 12.87
N ARG A 47 -1.67 5.90 11.89
CA ARG A 47 -0.70 6.98 11.76
C ARG A 47 -0.71 7.50 10.34
N VAL A 48 -0.44 8.79 10.20
CA VAL A 48 -0.27 9.47 8.92
C VAL A 48 1.04 10.23 9.01
N ILE A 49 1.82 10.19 7.92
CA ILE A 49 3.09 10.89 7.81
C ILE A 49 3.04 11.89 6.66
N ASP A 50 3.88 12.91 6.76
CA ASP A 50 4.19 13.79 5.64
C ASP A 50 5.32 13.17 4.80
N LEU A 51 5.01 12.81 3.56
CA LEU A 51 5.93 12.17 2.63
C LEU A 51 6.34 13.17 1.54
N GLY A 52 7.59 13.60 1.55
CA GLY A 52 8.17 14.35 0.43
C GLY A 52 8.50 13.44 -0.75
N LEU A 53 8.03 13.78 -1.94
CA LEU A 53 8.27 13.01 -3.18
C LEU A 53 9.64 13.25 -3.83
N GLY A 54 10.57 13.86 -3.09
CA GLY A 54 11.92 14.18 -3.57
C GLY A 54 11.99 15.51 -4.30
N PHE A 55 13.05 15.69 -5.09
CA PHE A 55 13.31 16.87 -5.90
C PHE A 55 13.17 16.51 -7.39
N SER A 56 12.69 17.45 -8.20
CA SER A 56 12.63 17.29 -9.65
C SER A 56 13.89 17.87 -10.28
N GLU A 57 14.80 17.02 -10.74
CA GLU A 57 16.05 17.46 -11.40
C GLU A 57 15.77 18.28 -12.67
N VAL A 58 14.77 17.85 -13.47
CA VAL A 58 14.37 18.53 -14.71
C VAL A 58 13.73 19.89 -14.42
N GLY A 59 12.82 19.94 -13.44
CA GLY A 59 12.10 21.17 -13.08
C GLY A 59 12.85 22.08 -12.12
N ARG A 60 13.93 21.60 -11.49
CA ARG A 60 14.69 22.28 -10.43
C ARG A 60 13.83 22.80 -9.27
N PHE A 61 12.84 22.02 -8.85
CA PHE A 61 11.99 22.35 -7.70
C PHE A 61 11.70 21.14 -6.82
N ARG A 62 11.38 21.41 -5.55
CA ARG A 62 10.98 20.38 -4.58
C ARG A 62 9.59 19.86 -4.92
N ARG A 63 9.44 18.55 -5.11
CA ARG A 63 8.12 17.97 -5.38
C ARG A 63 7.22 18.09 -4.15
N PRO A 64 5.89 18.17 -4.34
CA PRO A 64 4.94 18.33 -3.23
C PRO A 64 5.11 17.28 -2.13
N MET A 65 4.76 17.69 -0.91
CA MET A 65 4.60 16.78 0.22
C MET A 65 3.17 16.24 0.22
N LEU A 66 3.02 14.92 0.34
CA LEU A 66 1.72 14.26 0.42
C LEU A 66 1.54 13.62 1.78
N LYS A 67 0.30 13.60 2.27
CA LYS A 67 -0.06 12.75 3.41
C LYS A 67 -0.07 11.29 2.96
N ALA A 68 0.62 10.44 3.71
CA ALA A 68 0.76 9.02 3.39
C ALA A 68 0.59 8.14 4.63
N LEU A 69 0.23 6.89 4.38
CA LEU A 69 0.33 5.85 5.39
C LEU A 69 1.80 5.44 5.53
N PRO A 70 2.33 5.31 6.75
CA PRO A 70 3.68 4.84 6.95
C PRO A 70 3.84 3.37 6.54
N GLN A 71 5.08 2.99 6.25
CA GLN A 71 5.45 1.60 6.05
C GLN A 71 5.13 0.76 7.29
N GLY A 72 4.69 -0.48 7.07
CA GLY A 72 4.25 -1.37 8.13
C GLY A 72 2.76 -1.20 8.50
N THR A 73 2.03 -0.30 7.82
CA THR A 73 0.58 -0.18 8.01
C THR A 73 -0.10 -1.45 7.53
N VAL A 74 -0.90 -2.07 8.40
CA VAL A 74 -1.70 -3.23 8.05
C VAL A 74 -3.08 -2.79 7.57
N ILE A 75 -3.47 -3.33 6.42
CA ILE A 75 -4.75 -3.07 5.78
C ILE A 75 -5.44 -4.39 5.43
N ARG A 76 -6.77 -4.32 5.28
CA ARG A 76 -7.59 -5.42 4.79
C ARG A 76 -8.27 -4.98 3.51
N LEU A 77 -8.04 -5.72 2.44
CA LEU A 77 -8.71 -5.50 1.17
C LEU A 77 -10.11 -6.13 1.16
N ARG A 78 -10.96 -5.67 0.23
CA ARG A 78 -12.25 -6.30 -0.06
C ARG A 78 -12.03 -7.70 -0.62
N ASN A 79 -12.98 -8.59 -0.35
CA ASN A 79 -12.93 -9.96 -0.85
C ASN A 79 -13.63 -10.02 -2.21
N SER A 80 -13.06 -9.35 -3.22
CA SER A 80 -13.42 -9.52 -4.62
C SER A 80 -12.20 -10.02 -5.39
N ASP A 81 -12.42 -10.72 -6.51
CA ASP A 81 -11.34 -11.33 -7.28
C ASP A 81 -10.36 -10.27 -7.83
N GLU A 82 -10.86 -9.10 -8.19
CA GLU A 82 -10.05 -7.93 -8.59
C GLU A 82 -9.10 -7.46 -7.48
N CYS A 83 -9.53 -7.51 -6.21
CA CYS A 83 -8.72 -7.05 -5.08
C CYS A 83 -7.66 -8.08 -4.64
N ARG A 84 -7.88 -9.37 -4.91
CA ARG A 84 -7.00 -10.45 -4.42
C ARG A 84 -5.61 -10.40 -5.04
N GLY A 85 -5.50 -9.91 -6.27
CA GLY A 85 -4.25 -9.77 -7.03
C GLY A 85 -3.59 -8.40 -6.92
N ALA A 86 -4.11 -7.48 -6.11
CA ALA A 86 -3.55 -6.13 -6.00
C ALA A 86 -2.13 -6.17 -5.39
N LEU A 87 -1.15 -5.67 -6.15
CA LEU A 87 0.26 -5.57 -5.71
C LEU A 87 0.59 -4.22 -5.09
N ALA A 88 -0.20 -3.18 -5.39
CA ALA A 88 -0.05 -1.85 -4.84
C ALA A 88 -1.41 -1.13 -4.83
N VAL A 89 -1.58 -0.15 -3.94
CA VAL A 89 -2.80 0.66 -3.82
C VAL A 89 -2.49 2.13 -3.58
N GLY A 90 -3.39 3.01 -4.02
CA GLY A 90 -3.31 4.46 -3.80
C GLY A 90 -2.81 5.26 -5.02
N LEU A 91 -2.56 6.56 -4.82
CA LEU A 91 -2.40 7.54 -5.89
C LEU A 91 -1.15 7.36 -6.77
N LEU A 92 -0.06 6.84 -6.21
CA LEU A 92 1.24 6.73 -6.90
C LEU A 92 1.71 5.26 -7.00
N SER A 93 0.75 4.34 -7.09
CA SER A 93 1.01 2.90 -7.15
C SER A 93 1.88 2.49 -8.35
N GLU A 94 1.70 3.16 -9.48
CA GLU A 94 2.52 2.97 -10.69
C GLU A 94 4.01 3.30 -10.47
N LEU A 95 4.29 4.22 -9.54
CA LEU A 95 5.66 4.64 -9.21
C LEU A 95 6.29 3.79 -8.09
N GLY A 96 5.62 2.71 -7.68
CA GLY A 96 6.08 1.81 -6.61
C GLY A 96 5.72 2.27 -5.19
N TYR A 97 4.96 3.34 -5.02
CA TYR A 97 4.36 3.64 -3.72
C TYR A 97 3.19 2.69 -3.46
N GLY A 98 2.76 2.57 -2.21
CA GLY A 98 1.54 1.82 -1.98
C GLY A 98 1.67 0.31 -2.03
N SER A 99 2.87 -0.23 -2.14
CA SER A 99 3.07 -1.66 -2.37
C SER A 99 2.53 -2.49 -1.20
N LEU A 100 1.99 -3.66 -1.55
CA LEU A 100 1.38 -4.57 -0.60
C LEU A 100 2.16 -5.86 -0.53
N TYR A 101 2.42 -6.30 0.69
CA TYR A 101 2.92 -7.62 1.00
C TYR A 101 1.78 -8.44 1.62
N ARG A 102 1.40 -9.54 0.98
CA ARG A 102 0.32 -10.40 1.46
C ARG A 102 0.81 -11.23 2.63
N VAL A 103 0.14 -11.08 3.77
CA VAL A 103 0.42 -11.87 4.96
C VAL A 103 -0.58 -13.02 5.02
N ALA A 104 -0.09 -14.25 4.84
CA ALA A 104 -0.87 -15.44 5.14
C ALA A 104 -0.88 -15.59 6.67
N LEU A 105 -2.03 -15.32 7.29
CA LEU A 105 -2.25 -15.73 8.67
C LEU A 105 -2.51 -17.24 8.64
N SER A 106 -1.52 -18.01 9.09
CA SER A 106 -1.65 -19.44 9.42
C SER A 106 -2.61 -19.65 10.57
#